data_AF-A0A920YS26-F1
#
_entry.id   AF-A0A920YS26-F1
#
_cell.length_a   1.000
_cell.length_b   1.000
_cell.length_c   1.000
_cell.angle_alpha   90.00
_cell.angle_beta   90.00
_cell.angle_gamma   90.00
#
_symmetry.space_group_name_H-M   'P 1'
#
loop_
_entity.id
_entity.type
_entity.pdbx_description
1 polymer ?
#
loop_
_entity_poly.entity_id
_entity_poly.type
_entity_poly.pdbx_seq_one_letter_code
_entity_poly.pdbx_strand_id
1 'polypeptide(L)'
;MKKLVLILVSALIIFTFIALNYLIWEKENMDKDIENLKYLNLNSNSRINAYERDIKNLEEQLKLLKEELSKQEENNKLLEEDKLQLEKEIAHYTEVLEQKNVTIDALARIVNIKELEVPIRKWVEAIDTGEYNEAYKLQSKKLIEKENMRNPDDLAKKYKNSVKSMKIKDIKFVTEEIPENKMGNIIFNVEIDVEKNQNVQGNSVFSNGSNSVFFTVDYDAERECWVISDISNSL
;
A
#
# COMPACT_ATOMS: atom_id res chain seq x y z
N MET A 1 -61.91 105.46 27.97
CA MET A 1 -61.69 104.24 28.79
C MET A 1 -62.17 102.95 28.10
N LYS A 2 -63.39 102.85 27.57
CA LYS A 2 -63.88 101.61 26.89
C LYS A 2 -63.04 101.14 25.69
N LYS A 3 -62.50 102.06 24.87
CA LYS A 3 -61.65 101.74 23.70
C LYS A 3 -60.27 101.17 24.09
N LEU A 4 -59.68 101.64 25.20
CA LEU A 4 -58.39 101.13 25.69
C LEU A 4 -58.52 99.74 26.31
N VAL A 5 -59.62 99.48 27.03
CA VAL A 5 -59.92 98.15 27.57
C VAL A 5 -60.09 97.13 26.43
N LEU A 6 -60.77 97.51 25.34
CA LEU A 6 -60.92 96.64 24.17
C LEU A 6 -59.57 96.28 23.52
N ILE A 7 -58.68 97.27 23.37
CA ILE A 7 -57.32 97.06 22.82
C ILE A 7 -56.50 96.15 23.73
N LEU A 8 -56.58 96.33 25.04
CA LEU A 8 -55.82 95.54 26.02
C LEU A 8 -56.31 94.08 26.08
N VAL A 9 -57.63 93.86 26.05
CA VAL A 9 -58.21 92.52 25.94
C VAL A 9 -57.85 91.86 24.61
N SER A 10 -57.88 92.60 23.50
CA SER A 10 -57.47 92.07 22.20
C SER A 10 -55.98 91.69 22.17
N ALA A 11 -55.10 92.49 22.78
CA ALA A 11 -53.68 92.18 22.89
C ALA A 11 -53.42 90.95 23.75
N LEU A 12 -54.17 90.78 24.86
CA LEU A 12 -54.08 89.59 25.72
C LEU A 12 -54.50 88.32 24.96
N ILE A 13 -55.58 88.39 24.18
CA ILE A 13 -56.04 87.27 23.36
C ILE A 13 -54.97 86.90 22.32
N ILE A 14 -54.42 87.88 21.60
CA ILE A 14 -53.35 87.64 20.63
C ILE A 14 -52.12 87.02 21.29
N PHE A 15 -51.69 87.53 22.45
CA PHE A 15 -50.57 86.96 23.20
C PHE A 15 -50.83 85.50 23.62
N THR A 16 -52.06 85.20 24.04
CA THR A 16 -52.48 83.83 24.40
C THR A 16 -52.43 82.91 23.19
N PHE A 17 -52.86 83.37 22.01
CA PHE A 17 -52.77 82.59 20.77
C PHE A 17 -51.32 82.34 20.35
N ILE A 18 -50.42 83.32 20.48
CA ILE A 18 -49.00 83.15 20.19
C ILE A 18 -48.37 82.13 21.14
N ALA A 19 -48.66 82.23 22.45
CA ALA A 19 -48.17 81.28 23.46
C ALA A 19 -48.71 79.86 23.23
N LEU A 20 -49.99 79.71 22.89
CA LEU A 20 -50.58 78.41 22.56
C LEU A 20 -49.96 77.80 21.30
N ASN A 21 -49.73 78.61 20.26
CA ASN A 21 -49.11 78.12 19.03
C ASN A 21 -47.67 77.65 19.28
N TYR A 22 -46.91 78.40 20.10
CA TYR A 22 -45.56 77.99 20.51
C TYR A 22 -45.58 76.68 21.32
N LEU A 23 -46.51 76.54 22.27
CA LEU A 23 -46.64 75.30 23.05
C LEU A 23 -47.04 74.10 22.19
N ILE A 24 -47.89 74.29 21.19
CA ILE A 24 -48.26 73.23 20.23
C ILE A 24 -47.04 72.84 19.40
N TRP A 25 -46.29 73.82 18.90
CA TRP A 25 -45.06 73.58 18.13
C TRP A 25 -44.00 72.84 18.96
N GLU A 26 -43.79 73.25 20.22
CA GLU A 26 -42.86 72.59 21.14
C GLU A 26 -43.29 71.16 21.44
N LYS A 27 -44.58 70.92 21.68
CA LYS A 27 -45.11 69.57 21.87
C LYS A 27 -44.91 68.69 20.63
N GLU A 28 -45.24 69.19 19.43
CA GLU A 28 -45.04 68.44 18.18
C GLU A 28 -43.57 68.11 17.94
N ASN A 29 -42.66 69.02 18.28
CA ASN A 29 -41.23 68.79 18.12
C ASN A 29 -40.72 67.74 19.15
N MET A 30 -41.19 67.83 20.39
CA MET A 30 -40.87 66.85 21.43
C MET A 30 -41.41 65.45 21.10
N ASP A 31 -42.63 65.36 20.55
CA ASP A 31 -43.22 64.09 20.12
C ASP A 31 -42.39 63.44 18.99
N LYS A 32 -41.92 64.24 18.02
CA LYS A 32 -41.00 63.77 16.96
C LYS A 32 -39.66 63.29 17.50
N ASP A 33 -39.08 64.01 18.46
CA ASP A 33 -37.81 63.60 19.08
C ASP A 33 -37.96 62.30 19.87
N ILE A 34 -39.07 62.13 20.59
CA ILE A 34 -39.38 60.88 21.30
C ILE A 34 -39.55 59.71 20.32
N GLU A 35 -40.23 59.91 19.19
CA GLU A 35 -40.40 58.88 18.17
C GLU A 35 -39.07 58.48 17.53
N ASN A 36 -38.23 59.47 17.17
CA ASN A 36 -36.89 59.23 16.65
C ASN A 36 -36.03 58.45 17.65
N LEU A 37 -36.04 58.83 18.93
CA LEU A 37 -35.30 58.13 19.98
C LEU A 37 -35.80 56.69 20.18
N LYS A 38 -37.12 56.46 20.12
CA LYS A 38 -37.70 55.11 20.18
C LYS A 38 -37.24 54.25 19.01
N TYR A 39 -37.28 54.80 17.78
CA TYR A 39 -36.82 54.09 16.59
C TYR A 39 -35.33 53.73 16.67
N LEU A 40 -34.48 54.69 17.08
CA LEU A 40 -33.05 54.46 17.28
C LEU A 40 -32.78 53.41 18.36
N ASN A 41 -33.54 53.41 19.46
CA ASN A 41 -33.41 52.43 20.53
C ASN A 41 -33.80 51.02 20.05
N LEU A 42 -34.94 50.88 19.36
CA LEU A 42 -35.39 49.60 18.80
C LEU A 42 -34.40 49.04 17.78
N ASN A 43 -33.88 49.87 16.89
CA ASN A 43 -32.86 49.47 15.91
C ASN A 43 -31.55 49.06 16.60
N SER A 44 -31.11 49.82 17.61
CA SER A 44 -29.90 49.51 18.38
C SER A 44 -30.03 48.19 19.12
N ASN A 45 -31.16 47.94 19.80
CA ASN A 45 -31.42 46.67 20.47
C ASN A 45 -31.47 45.49 19.49
N SER A 46 -32.06 45.69 18.31
CA SER A 46 -32.09 44.66 17.27
C SER A 46 -30.70 44.29 16.78
N ARG A 47 -29.82 45.28 16.61
CA ARG A 47 -28.40 45.08 16.25
C ARG A 47 -27.62 44.40 17.37
N ILE A 48 -27.80 44.82 18.63
CA ILE A 48 -27.15 44.21 19.79
C ILE A 48 -27.53 42.72 19.89
N ASN A 49 -28.81 42.39 19.72
CA ASN A 49 -29.27 41.00 19.75
C ASN A 49 -28.75 40.16 18.55
N ALA A 50 -28.47 40.79 17.41
CA ALA A 50 -27.82 40.13 16.28
C ALA A 50 -26.34 39.84 16.61
N TYR A 51 -25.61 40.84 17.11
CA TYR A 51 -24.21 40.67 17.51
C TYR A 51 -24.05 39.67 18.66
N GLU A 52 -24.96 39.63 19.62
CA GLU A 52 -24.91 38.63 20.69
C GLU A 52 -25.06 37.19 20.17
N ARG A 53 -25.91 36.99 19.15
CA ARG A 53 -26.04 35.69 18.48
C ARG A 53 -24.78 35.34 17.69
N ASP A 54 -24.20 36.30 16.98
CA ASP A 54 -22.96 36.09 16.23
C ASP A 54 -21.80 35.75 17.16
N ILE A 55 -21.68 36.45 18.30
CA ILE A 55 -20.67 36.16 19.33
C ILE A 55 -20.86 34.74 19.87
N LYS A 56 -22.08 34.35 20.25
CA LYS A 56 -22.37 32.98 20.73
C LYS A 56 -22.00 31.92 19.70
N ASN A 57 -22.33 32.14 18.42
CA ASN A 57 -21.99 31.21 17.34
C ASN A 57 -20.47 31.11 17.14
N LEU A 58 -19.75 32.24 17.19
CA LEU A 58 -18.29 32.25 17.10
C LEU A 58 -17.64 31.56 18.31
N GLU A 59 -18.16 31.74 19.52
CA GLU A 59 -17.69 31.03 20.71
C GLU A 59 -17.88 29.52 20.60
N GLU A 60 -19.02 29.07 20.07
CA GLU A 60 -19.30 27.65 19.85
C GLU A 60 -18.37 27.07 18.78
N GLN A 61 -18.16 27.77 17.66
CA GLN A 61 -17.20 27.37 16.63
C GLN A 61 -15.77 27.29 17.18
N LEU A 62 -15.34 28.28 17.98
CA LEU A 62 -14.03 28.27 18.61
C LEU A 62 -13.86 27.06 19.54
N LYS A 63 -14.90 26.69 20.28
CA LYS A 63 -14.87 25.51 21.13
C LYS A 63 -14.71 24.23 20.32
N LEU A 64 -15.49 24.07 19.24
CA LEU A 64 -15.40 22.91 18.34
C LEU A 64 -14.02 22.80 17.68
N LEU A 65 -13.50 23.90 17.14
CA LEU A 65 -12.16 23.92 16.55
C LEU A 65 -11.08 23.55 17.56
N LYS A 66 -11.21 24.01 18.81
CA LYS A 66 -10.25 23.69 19.87
C LYS A 66 -10.28 22.22 20.25
N GLU A 67 -11.46 21.62 20.31
CA GLU A 67 -11.62 20.18 20.54
C GLU A 67 -11.04 19.36 19.39
N GLU A 68 -11.30 19.77 18.14
CA GLU A 68 -10.75 19.11 16.95
C GLU A 68 -9.22 19.22 16.90
N LEU A 69 -8.67 20.40 17.18
CA LEU A 69 -7.23 20.62 17.24
C LEU A 69 -6.56 19.76 18.31
N SER A 70 -7.15 19.68 19.50
CA SER A 70 -6.65 18.80 20.58
C SER A 70 -6.63 17.33 20.16
N LYS A 71 -7.68 16.87 19.48
CA LYS A 71 -7.77 15.48 18.97
C LYS A 71 -6.73 15.22 17.88
N GLN A 72 -6.52 16.19 17.00
CA GLN A 72 -5.54 16.07 15.93
C GLN A 72 -4.10 16.09 16.46
N GLU A 73 -3.81 16.88 17.49
CA GLU A 73 -2.53 16.87 18.19
C GLU A 73 -2.25 15.52 18.88
N GLU A 74 -3.27 14.93 19.52
CA GLU A 74 -3.15 13.60 20.13
C GLU A 74 -2.89 12.51 19.08
N ASN A 75 -3.64 12.53 17.97
CA ASN A 75 -3.42 11.60 16.87
C ASN A 75 -2.02 11.75 16.25
N ASN A 76 -1.52 12.97 16.09
CA ASN A 76 -0.17 13.21 15.56
C ASN A 76 0.90 12.63 16.49
N LYS A 77 0.75 12.77 17.80
CA LYS A 77 1.69 12.16 18.77
C LYS A 77 1.70 10.64 18.67
N LEU A 78 0.52 10.01 18.60
CA LEU A 78 0.43 8.56 18.43
C LEU A 78 1.09 8.10 17.12
N LEU A 79 0.86 8.82 16.02
CA LEU A 79 1.49 8.53 14.74
C LEU A 79 3.02 8.70 14.76
N GLU A 80 3.55 9.68 15.49
CA GLU A 80 5.00 9.83 15.69
C GLU A 80 5.60 8.67 16.49
N GLU A 81 4.90 8.21 17.53
CA GLU A 81 5.30 7.04 18.32
C GLU A 81 5.31 5.76 17.48
N ASP A 82 4.24 5.51 16.72
CA ASP A 82 4.13 4.37 15.80
C ASP A 82 5.23 4.39 14.74
N LYS A 83 5.50 5.56 14.16
CA LYS A 83 6.58 5.74 13.18
C LYS A 83 7.94 5.36 13.78
N LEU A 84 8.24 5.84 14.99
CA LEU A 84 9.50 5.53 15.67
C LEU A 84 9.62 4.03 15.97
N GLN A 85 8.52 3.37 16.33
CA GLN A 85 8.51 1.92 16.53
C GLN A 85 8.79 1.16 15.23
N LEU A 86 8.12 1.54 14.15
CA LEU A 86 8.34 0.93 12.82
C LEU A 86 9.77 1.12 12.34
N GLU A 87 10.38 2.30 12.54
CA GLU A 87 11.78 2.54 12.19
C GLU A 87 12.74 1.61 12.96
N LYS A 88 12.46 1.34 14.24
CA LYS A 88 13.24 0.38 15.05
C LYS A 88 13.07 -1.05 14.56
N GLU A 89 11.84 -1.45 14.23
CA GLU A 89 11.56 -2.78 13.68
C GLU A 89 12.26 -2.99 12.35
N ILE A 90 12.21 -2.01 11.45
CA ILE A 90 12.92 -2.04 10.17
C ILE A 90 14.42 -2.23 10.40
N ALA A 91 15.04 -1.41 11.26
CA ALA A 91 16.46 -1.52 11.57
C ALA A 91 16.83 -2.91 12.13
N HIS A 92 16.01 -3.44 13.04
CA HIS A 92 16.21 -4.78 13.59
C HIS A 92 16.12 -5.87 12.52
N TYR A 93 15.10 -5.84 11.66
CA TYR A 93 14.95 -6.84 10.60
C TYR A 93 16.04 -6.72 9.53
N THR A 94 16.50 -5.52 9.21
CA THR A 94 17.64 -5.32 8.31
C THR A 94 18.90 -5.97 8.88
N GLU A 95 19.20 -5.77 10.16
CA GLU A 95 20.35 -6.41 10.82
C GLU A 95 20.22 -7.95 10.80
N VAL A 96 19.03 -8.48 11.11
CA VAL A 96 18.78 -9.93 11.07
C VAL A 96 18.97 -10.48 9.65
N LEU A 97 18.52 -9.76 8.62
CA LEU A 97 18.70 -10.16 7.23
C LEU A 97 20.17 -10.14 6.81
N GLU A 98 20.93 -9.11 7.20
CA GLU A 98 22.37 -9.05 6.94
C GLU A 98 23.10 -10.22 7.60
N GLN A 99 22.82 -10.51 8.89
CA GLN A 99 23.41 -11.65 9.58
C GLN A 99 23.06 -12.99 8.92
N LYS A 100 21.81 -13.15 8.48
CA LYS A 100 21.38 -14.34 7.73
C LYS A 100 22.10 -14.45 6.39
N ASN A 101 22.23 -13.38 5.64
CA ASN A 101 22.95 -13.37 4.36
C ASN A 101 24.43 -13.73 4.56
N VAL A 102 25.10 -13.16 5.55
CA VAL A 102 26.50 -13.52 5.90
C VAL A 102 26.60 -15.00 6.25
N THR A 103 25.63 -15.53 7.00
CA THR A 103 25.59 -16.96 7.36
C THR A 103 25.35 -17.84 6.13
N ILE A 104 24.41 -17.46 5.26
CA ILE A 104 24.12 -18.17 4.01
C ILE A 104 25.33 -18.14 3.09
N ASP A 105 26.01 -17.00 2.94
CA ASP A 105 27.22 -16.87 2.12
C ASP A 105 28.36 -17.73 2.67
N ALA A 106 28.54 -17.76 3.99
CA ALA A 106 29.52 -18.62 4.66
C ALA A 106 29.18 -20.10 4.44
N LEU A 107 27.91 -20.48 4.60
CA LEU A 107 27.43 -21.82 4.32
C LEU A 107 27.58 -22.17 2.84
N ALA A 108 27.27 -21.28 1.91
CA ALA A 108 27.42 -21.50 0.47
C ALA A 108 28.88 -21.69 0.05
N ARG A 109 29.84 -21.07 0.74
CA ARG A 109 31.29 -21.30 0.54
C ARG A 109 31.76 -22.65 1.09
N ILE A 110 31.12 -23.15 2.14
CA ILE A 110 31.45 -24.43 2.80
C ILE A 110 30.74 -25.59 2.10
N VAL A 111 29.51 -25.38 1.65
CA VAL A 111 28.72 -26.32 0.88
C VAL A 111 29.44 -26.52 -0.43
N ASN A 112 29.98 -27.72 -0.59
CA ASN A 112 30.57 -28.15 -1.84
C ASN A 112 29.45 -28.17 -2.88
N ILE A 113 29.34 -27.12 -3.70
CA ILE A 113 28.32 -26.97 -4.75
C ILE A 113 28.23 -28.24 -5.62
N LYS A 114 29.35 -28.97 -5.77
CA LYS A 114 29.40 -30.26 -6.48
C LYS A 114 28.47 -31.34 -5.89
N GLU A 115 28.20 -31.32 -4.60
CA GLU A 115 27.25 -32.24 -3.95
C GLU A 115 25.80 -31.93 -4.34
N LEU A 116 25.49 -30.66 -4.58
CA LEU A 116 24.18 -30.21 -5.06
C LEU A 116 23.97 -30.52 -6.55
N GLU A 117 25.05 -30.68 -7.31
CA GLU A 117 24.99 -31.13 -8.72
C GLU A 117 24.71 -32.63 -8.86
N VAL A 118 24.97 -33.43 -7.83
CA VAL A 118 24.83 -34.91 -7.86
C VAL A 118 23.46 -35.37 -8.37
N PRO A 119 22.31 -34.88 -7.88
CA PRO A 119 21.01 -35.29 -8.40
C PRO A 119 20.84 -35.01 -9.89
N ILE A 120 21.37 -33.87 -10.38
CA ILE A 120 21.32 -33.50 -11.80
C ILE A 120 22.14 -34.48 -12.63
N ARG A 121 23.39 -34.76 -12.22
CA ARG A 121 24.28 -35.68 -12.93
C ARG A 121 23.69 -37.08 -13.01
N LYS A 122 23.22 -37.60 -11.88
CA LYS A 122 22.58 -38.93 -11.81
C LYS A 122 21.30 -38.99 -12.63
N TRP A 123 20.50 -37.92 -12.64
CA TRP A 123 19.28 -37.89 -13.42
C TRP A 123 19.59 -37.94 -14.92
N VAL A 124 20.52 -37.10 -15.41
CA VAL A 124 20.91 -37.11 -16.82
C VAL A 124 21.51 -38.46 -17.24
N GLU A 125 22.39 -39.04 -16.41
CA GLU A 125 22.97 -40.36 -16.65
C GLU A 125 21.90 -41.45 -16.70
N ALA A 126 20.92 -41.44 -15.78
CA ALA A 126 19.81 -42.38 -15.78
C ALA A 126 18.90 -42.24 -17.01
N ILE A 127 18.74 -41.03 -17.57
CA ILE A 127 18.05 -40.83 -18.85
C ILE A 127 18.87 -41.41 -20.02
N ASP A 128 20.20 -41.19 -20.04
CA ASP A 128 21.10 -41.68 -21.09
C ASP A 128 21.18 -43.22 -21.13
N THR A 129 21.26 -43.87 -19.97
CA THR A 129 21.33 -45.34 -19.85
C THR A 129 19.96 -46.03 -19.92
N GLY A 130 18.87 -45.27 -19.85
CA GLY A 130 17.50 -45.79 -19.84
C GLY A 130 17.02 -46.33 -18.49
N GLU A 131 17.71 -46.00 -17.39
CA GLU A 131 17.34 -46.32 -16.01
C GLU A 131 16.25 -45.37 -15.46
N TYR A 132 15.09 -45.32 -16.13
CA TYR A 132 14.02 -44.35 -15.80
C TYR A 132 13.45 -44.46 -14.38
N ASN A 133 13.57 -45.62 -13.74
CA ASN A 133 13.20 -45.80 -12.33
C ASN A 133 14.08 -44.95 -11.40
N GLU A 134 15.38 -44.86 -11.67
CA GLU A 134 16.31 -44.06 -10.87
C GLU A 134 16.13 -42.57 -11.16
N ALA A 135 15.94 -42.20 -12.43
CA ALA A 135 15.59 -40.83 -12.81
C ALA A 135 14.30 -40.35 -12.12
N TYR A 136 13.27 -41.20 -12.02
CA TYR A 136 12.01 -40.87 -11.34
C TYR A 136 12.19 -40.66 -9.83
N LYS A 137 13.03 -41.45 -9.16
CA LYS A 137 13.30 -41.30 -7.72
C LYS A 137 14.01 -39.98 -7.38
N LEU A 138 14.78 -39.45 -8.31
CA LEU A 138 15.52 -38.18 -8.16
C LEU A 138 14.64 -36.94 -8.39
N GLN A 139 13.37 -37.10 -8.78
CA GLN A 139 12.42 -36.01 -8.91
C GLN A 139 11.61 -35.81 -7.64
N SER A 140 11.36 -34.54 -7.30
CA SER A 140 10.50 -34.20 -6.17
C SER A 140 9.04 -34.55 -6.47
N LYS A 141 8.26 -34.80 -5.42
CA LYS A 141 6.82 -35.03 -5.54
C LYS A 141 6.10 -33.89 -6.29
N LYS A 142 6.53 -32.65 -6.04
CA LYS A 142 5.99 -31.45 -6.70
C LYS A 142 6.24 -31.47 -8.22
N LEU A 143 7.43 -31.89 -8.66
CA LEU A 143 7.75 -32.00 -10.07
C LEU A 143 6.93 -33.11 -10.75
N ILE A 144 6.83 -34.26 -10.09
CA ILE A 144 6.05 -35.42 -10.55
C ILE A 144 4.58 -35.03 -10.74
N GLU A 145 3.99 -34.31 -9.78
CA GLU A 145 2.63 -33.79 -9.86
C GLU A 145 2.47 -32.76 -10.99
N LYS A 146 3.41 -31.81 -11.12
CA LYS A 146 3.41 -30.77 -12.18
C LYS A 146 3.45 -31.37 -13.58
N GLU A 147 4.28 -32.41 -13.79
CA GLU A 147 4.40 -33.08 -15.09
C GLU A 147 3.34 -34.19 -15.32
N ASN A 148 2.40 -34.37 -14.39
CA ASN A 148 1.37 -35.42 -14.42
C ASN A 148 1.96 -36.84 -14.59
N MET A 149 3.14 -37.09 -14.04
CA MET A 149 3.78 -38.40 -14.08
C MET A 149 3.28 -39.24 -12.91
N ARG A 150 2.68 -40.41 -13.17
CA ARG A 150 2.16 -41.26 -12.09
C ARG A 150 3.09 -42.39 -11.71
N ASN A 151 3.99 -42.75 -12.63
CA ASN A 151 4.92 -43.86 -12.48
C ASN A 151 6.17 -43.63 -13.34
N PRO A 152 7.24 -44.41 -13.11
CA PRO A 152 8.45 -44.35 -13.93
C PRO A 152 8.23 -44.67 -15.42
N ASP A 153 7.21 -45.47 -15.77
CA ASP A 153 6.91 -45.79 -17.17
C ASP A 153 6.41 -44.58 -17.96
N ASP A 154 5.75 -43.62 -17.30
CA ASP A 154 5.32 -42.37 -17.92
C ASP A 154 6.53 -41.48 -18.28
N LEU A 155 7.55 -41.48 -17.42
CA LEU A 155 8.83 -40.83 -17.69
C LEU A 155 9.58 -41.57 -18.81
N ALA A 156 9.58 -42.90 -18.81
CA ALA A 156 10.14 -43.69 -19.90
C ALA A 156 9.44 -43.40 -21.24
N LYS A 157 8.11 -43.28 -21.28
CA LYS A 157 7.37 -42.92 -22.52
C LYS A 157 7.81 -41.56 -23.07
N LYS A 158 8.10 -40.58 -22.19
CA LYS A 158 8.53 -39.23 -22.58
C LYS A 158 9.91 -39.23 -23.25
N TYR A 159 10.86 -40.00 -22.72
CA TYR A 159 12.27 -39.94 -23.13
C TYR A 159 12.75 -41.10 -24.01
N LYS A 160 12.28 -42.33 -23.78
CA LYS A 160 12.77 -43.55 -24.47
C LYS A 160 12.69 -43.51 -25.98
N ASN A 161 11.65 -42.85 -26.51
CA ASN A 161 11.46 -42.74 -27.96
C ASN A 161 12.11 -41.48 -28.53
N SER A 162 12.36 -40.46 -27.72
CA SER A 162 12.78 -39.13 -28.17
C SER A 162 14.28 -38.85 -28.01
N VAL A 163 14.93 -39.48 -27.02
CA VAL A 163 16.34 -39.30 -26.68
C VAL A 163 17.10 -40.60 -26.95
N LYS A 164 18.15 -40.50 -27.77
CA LYS A 164 19.10 -41.58 -28.07
C LYS A 164 20.34 -41.52 -27.19
N SER A 165 20.84 -40.31 -26.95
CA SER A 165 21.89 -40.05 -25.97
C SER A 165 21.74 -38.66 -25.36
N MET A 166 22.19 -38.51 -24.11
CA MET A 166 22.14 -37.28 -23.33
C MET A 166 23.41 -37.15 -22.49
N LYS A 167 24.19 -36.08 -22.70
CA LYS A 167 25.46 -35.86 -21.98
C LYS A 167 25.57 -34.45 -21.47
N ILE A 168 26.02 -34.31 -20.23
CA ILE A 168 26.32 -33.00 -19.63
C ILE A 168 27.66 -32.50 -20.18
N LYS A 169 27.65 -31.29 -20.75
CA LYS A 169 28.86 -30.55 -21.13
C LYS A 169 29.37 -29.68 -19.98
N ASP A 170 28.45 -28.95 -19.34
CA ASP A 170 28.79 -28.04 -18.26
C ASP A 170 27.64 -27.87 -17.27
N ILE A 171 27.96 -27.54 -16.02
CA ILE A 171 27.00 -27.20 -14.97
C ILE A 171 27.47 -25.91 -14.29
N LYS A 172 26.63 -24.88 -14.31
CA LYS A 172 26.91 -23.59 -13.67
C LYS A 172 25.84 -23.29 -12.63
N PHE A 173 26.28 -22.97 -11.42
CA PHE A 173 25.38 -22.47 -10.38
C PHE A 173 24.96 -21.02 -10.72
N VAL A 174 23.65 -20.77 -10.76
CA VAL A 174 23.10 -19.46 -11.11
C VAL A 174 22.86 -18.68 -9.83
N THR A 175 23.52 -17.53 -9.70
CA THR A 175 23.40 -16.63 -8.53
C THR A 175 22.96 -15.22 -8.91
N GLU A 176 23.00 -14.89 -10.19
CA GLU A 176 22.68 -13.56 -10.73
C GLU A 176 21.37 -13.63 -11.55
N GLU A 177 20.63 -12.51 -11.59
CA GLU A 177 19.42 -12.33 -12.41
C GLU A 177 18.24 -13.29 -12.11
N ILE A 178 18.17 -13.83 -10.89
CA ILE A 178 17.05 -14.70 -10.48
C ILE A 178 15.78 -13.86 -10.24
N PRO A 179 14.64 -14.17 -10.88
CA PRO A 179 13.40 -13.44 -10.64
C PRO A 179 12.91 -13.62 -9.19
N GLU A 180 12.24 -12.59 -8.64
CA GLU A 180 11.84 -12.55 -7.22
C GLU A 180 11.05 -13.79 -6.78
N ASN A 181 10.23 -14.36 -7.66
CA ASN A 181 9.44 -15.56 -7.38
C ASN A 181 10.25 -16.86 -7.29
N LYS A 182 11.55 -16.83 -7.63
CA LYS A 182 12.50 -17.93 -7.53
C LYS A 182 13.67 -17.62 -6.59
N MET A 183 13.63 -16.48 -5.91
CA MET A 183 14.68 -16.05 -5.00
C MET A 183 14.76 -17.00 -3.79
N GLY A 184 15.95 -17.53 -3.51
CA GLY A 184 16.19 -18.53 -2.47
C GLY A 184 16.20 -19.99 -2.96
N ASN A 185 15.85 -20.25 -4.23
CA ASN A 185 15.99 -21.58 -4.83
C ASN A 185 17.43 -21.84 -5.29
N ILE A 186 17.87 -23.10 -5.23
CA ILE A 186 19.17 -23.53 -5.74
C ILE A 186 19.00 -23.89 -7.22
N ILE A 187 19.48 -23.02 -8.11
CA ILE A 187 19.29 -23.16 -9.56
C ILE A 187 20.62 -23.39 -10.27
N PHE A 188 20.65 -24.37 -11.16
CA PHE A 188 21.78 -24.67 -12.02
C PHE A 188 21.40 -24.50 -13.48
N ASN A 189 22.23 -23.80 -14.25
CA ASN A 189 22.19 -23.84 -15.70
C ASN A 189 23.06 -25.00 -16.18
N VAL A 190 22.45 -25.94 -16.88
CA VAL A 190 23.08 -27.17 -17.34
C VAL A 190 23.11 -27.17 -18.86
N GLU A 191 24.30 -27.23 -19.43
CA GLU A 191 24.47 -27.44 -20.86
C GLU A 191 24.47 -28.94 -21.16
N ILE A 192 23.46 -29.40 -21.87
CA ILE A 192 23.23 -30.82 -22.19
C ILE A 192 23.26 -31.02 -23.71
N ASP A 193 24.12 -31.92 -24.16
CA ASP A 193 24.14 -32.40 -25.53
C ASP A 193 23.16 -33.58 -25.68
N VAL A 194 22.16 -33.42 -26.56
CA VAL A 194 21.10 -34.41 -26.76
C VAL A 194 21.10 -34.88 -28.20
N GLU A 195 21.25 -36.19 -28.41
CA GLU A 195 21.02 -36.82 -29.70
C GLU A 195 19.60 -37.38 -29.73
N LYS A 196 18.76 -36.94 -30.67
CA LYS A 196 17.38 -37.42 -30.81
C LYS A 196 17.27 -38.55 -31.83
N ASN A 197 16.28 -39.41 -31.67
CA ASN A 197 15.89 -40.37 -32.71
C ASN A 197 15.25 -39.63 -33.90
N GLN A 198 15.70 -39.92 -35.12
CA GLN A 198 15.39 -39.14 -36.33
C GLN A 198 13.91 -39.08 -36.76
N ASN A 199 12.98 -39.74 -36.05
CA ASN A 199 11.59 -39.88 -36.51
C ASN A 199 10.50 -39.65 -35.43
N VAL A 200 10.81 -39.00 -34.30
CA VAL A 200 9.81 -38.83 -33.23
C VAL A 200 9.48 -37.36 -32.97
N GLN A 201 8.30 -36.96 -33.44
CA GLN A 201 7.67 -35.67 -33.20
C GLN A 201 7.00 -35.68 -31.82
N GLY A 202 7.82 -35.76 -30.77
CA GLY A 202 7.37 -35.69 -29.37
C GLY A 202 7.75 -34.37 -28.74
N ASN A 203 6.84 -33.78 -27.94
CA ASN A 203 7.08 -32.63 -27.08
C ASN A 203 8.18 -32.96 -26.05
N SER A 204 9.44 -32.80 -26.45
CA SER A 204 10.55 -32.86 -25.52
C SER A 204 11.09 -31.46 -25.30
N VAL A 205 11.33 -31.14 -24.04
CA VAL A 205 12.03 -29.95 -23.54
C VAL A 205 13.37 -29.72 -24.29
N PHE A 206 13.94 -30.77 -24.88
CA PHE A 206 15.24 -30.76 -25.56
C PHE A 206 15.14 -30.77 -27.10
N SER A 207 16.01 -29.99 -27.73
CA SER A 207 16.33 -29.99 -29.16
C SER A 207 17.55 -30.88 -29.45
N ASN A 208 17.76 -31.26 -30.72
CA ASN A 208 18.95 -32.02 -31.09
C ASN A 208 20.20 -31.11 -31.02
N GLY A 209 21.28 -31.58 -30.39
CA GLY A 209 22.50 -30.81 -30.14
C GLY A 209 22.56 -30.20 -28.72
N SER A 210 23.21 -29.05 -28.59
CA SER A 210 23.42 -28.39 -27.29
C SER A 210 22.16 -27.67 -26.80
N ASN A 211 21.73 -27.97 -25.59
CA ASN A 211 20.59 -27.36 -24.91
C ASN A 211 21.06 -26.72 -23.60
N SER A 212 20.57 -25.51 -23.30
CA SER A 212 20.75 -24.86 -22.00
C SER A 212 19.45 -25.05 -21.21
N VAL A 213 19.51 -25.76 -20.09
CA VAL A 213 18.33 -26.08 -19.27
C VAL A 213 18.61 -25.76 -17.81
N PHE A 214 17.64 -25.14 -17.16
CA PHE A 214 17.70 -24.78 -15.76
C PHE A 214 17.10 -25.89 -14.90
N PHE A 215 17.90 -26.38 -13.96
CA PHE A 215 17.48 -27.36 -12.96
C PHE A 215 17.39 -26.66 -11.61
N THR A 216 16.25 -26.80 -10.94
CA THR A 216 16.08 -26.38 -9.55
C THR A 216 16.23 -27.60 -8.65
N VAL A 217 17.04 -27.48 -7.61
CA VAL A 217 17.34 -28.57 -6.66
C VAL A 217 16.83 -28.17 -5.28
N ASP A 218 16.08 -29.06 -4.65
CA ASP A 218 15.55 -28.89 -3.30
C ASP A 218 15.93 -30.08 -2.41
N TYR A 219 15.93 -29.86 -1.10
CA TYR A 219 16.15 -30.92 -0.13
C TYR A 219 14.83 -31.60 0.24
N ASP A 220 14.71 -32.90 -0.04
CA ASP A 220 13.59 -33.72 0.41
C ASP A 220 13.88 -34.20 1.84
N ALA A 221 13.20 -33.60 2.81
CA ALA A 221 13.36 -33.92 4.22
C ALA A 221 12.84 -35.33 4.59
N GLU A 222 11.89 -35.89 3.83
CA GLU A 222 11.37 -37.24 4.09
C GLU A 222 12.38 -38.32 3.64
N ARG A 223 13.13 -38.03 2.56
CA ARG A 223 14.11 -38.95 1.97
C ARG A 223 15.55 -38.67 2.39
N GLU A 224 15.76 -37.59 3.14
CA GLU A 224 17.05 -37.07 3.56
C GLU A 224 18.04 -36.91 2.40
N CYS A 225 17.56 -36.43 1.24
CA CYS A 225 18.38 -36.31 0.04
C CYS A 225 17.98 -35.13 -0.86
N TRP A 226 18.92 -34.69 -1.71
CA TRP A 226 18.68 -33.66 -2.71
C TRP A 226 17.96 -34.23 -3.93
N VAL A 227 16.91 -33.54 -4.38
CA VAL A 227 16.06 -33.95 -5.51
C VAL A 227 15.83 -32.78 -6.46
N ILE A 228 15.51 -33.09 -7.71
CA ILE A 228 15.18 -32.09 -8.74
C ILE A 228 13.72 -31.69 -8.56
N SER A 229 13.48 -30.41 -8.32
CA SER A 229 12.14 -29.86 -8.09
C SER A 229 11.54 -29.12 -9.27
N ASP A 230 12.37 -28.65 -10.20
CA ASP A 230 11.92 -28.09 -11.47
C ASP A 230 12.95 -28.28 -12.58
N ILE A 231 12.47 -28.41 -13.82
CA ILE A 231 13.29 -28.45 -15.03
C ILE A 231 12.65 -27.49 -16.04
N SER A 232 13.35 -26.43 -16.42
CA SER A 232 12.82 -25.39 -17.32
C SER A 232 13.84 -24.93 -18.36
N ASN A 233 13.35 -24.49 -19.53
CA ASN A 233 14.18 -23.90 -20.59
C ASN A 233 14.42 -22.39 -20.39
N SER A 234 13.77 -21.79 -19.40
CA SER A 234 13.91 -20.39 -19.05
C SER A 234 13.97 -20.22 -17.53
N LEU A 235 14.70 -19.20 -17.09
CA LEU A 235 14.70 -18.75 -15.70
C LEU A 235 13.34 -18.17 -15.31
#